data_AF-A0A2T5LYN6-F1
#
_entry.id   AF-A0A2T5LYN6-F1
#
_cell.length_a   1.000
_cell.length_b   1.000
_cell.length_c   1.000
_cell.angle_alpha   90.00
_cell.angle_beta   90.00
_cell.angle_gamma   90.00
#
_symmetry.space_group_name_H-M   'P 1'
#
loop_
_entity.id
_entity.type
_entity.pdbx_description
1 polymer ?
#
loop_
_entity_poly.entity_id
_entity_poly.type
_entity_poly.pdbx_seq_one_letter_code
_entity_poly.pdbx_strand_id
1 'polypeptide(L)'
;MAWYSLLPADLIYIESWVVRIFILLGILTILPWAVLIVFDFGLYIWRILTYEIPVVGGRARGMQRPRAPSLNELPDRLRLGLSYPSSGV
;
A
#
# COMPACT_ATOMS: atom_id res chain seq x y z
N MET A 1 -28.69 -23.52 -31.46
CA MET A 1 -29.68 -22.71 -30.71
C MET A 1 -28.90 -21.75 -29.84
N ALA A 2 -28.95 -20.44 -30.12
CA ALA A 2 -28.21 -19.46 -29.34
C ALA A 2 -28.91 -19.26 -27.98
N TRP A 3 -28.58 -20.09 -27.00
CA TRP A 3 -29.17 -20.04 -25.65
C TRP A 3 -28.83 -18.76 -24.87
N TYR A 4 -27.91 -17.94 -25.38
CA TYR A 4 -27.43 -16.72 -24.74
C TYR A 4 -27.59 -15.47 -25.61
N SER A 5 -28.25 -15.56 -26.78
CA SER A 5 -28.47 -14.38 -27.63
C SER A 5 -29.62 -13.56 -27.07
N LEU A 6 -29.37 -12.27 -26.83
CA LEU A 6 -30.39 -11.34 -26.38
C LEU A 6 -31.15 -10.71 -27.56
N LEU A 7 -30.51 -10.61 -28.72
CA LEU A 7 -31.10 -10.00 -29.91
C LEU A 7 -31.59 -11.04 -30.95
N PRO A 8 -32.51 -10.65 -31.85
CA PRO A 8 -32.92 -11.48 -32.99
C PRO A 8 -31.75 -11.87 -33.88
N ALA A 9 -31.90 -12.96 -34.64
CA ALA A 9 -30.83 -13.54 -35.46
C ALA A 9 -30.16 -12.53 -36.42
N ASP A 10 -30.95 -11.60 -36.96
CA ASP A 10 -30.48 -10.58 -37.90
C ASP A 10 -29.55 -9.53 -37.25
N LEU A 11 -29.55 -9.41 -35.92
CA LEU A 11 -28.76 -8.43 -35.16
C LEU A 11 -27.61 -9.06 -34.35
N ILE A 12 -27.35 -10.37 -34.51
CA ILE A 12 -26.26 -11.08 -33.80
C ILE A 12 -24.88 -10.42 -34.03
N TYR A 13 -24.67 -9.83 -35.21
CA TYR A 13 -23.44 -9.11 -35.51
C TYR A 13 -23.21 -7.95 -34.53
N ILE A 14 -24.25 -7.16 -34.26
CA ILE A 14 -24.19 -6.02 -33.33
C ILE A 14 -23.93 -6.52 -31.91
N GLU A 15 -24.65 -7.55 -31.47
CA GLU A 15 -24.46 -8.17 -30.15
C GLU A 15 -23.01 -8.62 -29.95
N SER A 16 -22.42 -9.26 -30.94
CA SER A 16 -21.02 -9.72 -30.91
C SER A 16 -20.02 -8.57 -30.77
N TRP A 17 -20.25 -7.46 -31.47
CA TRP A 17 -19.39 -6.27 -31.36
C TRP A 17 -19.51 -5.59 -30.01
N VAL A 18 -20.73 -5.48 -29.48
CA VAL A 18 -20.97 -4.92 -28.14
C VAL A 18 -20.23 -5.74 -27.08
N VAL A 19 -20.37 -7.08 -27.09
CA VAL A 19 -19.66 -7.95 -26.15
C VAL A 19 -18.14 -7.75 -26.23
N ARG A 20 -17.57 -7.66 -27.44
CA ARG A 20 -16.12 -7.42 -27.62
C ARG A 20 -15.68 -6.08 -27.04
N ILE A 21 -16.46 -5.02 -27.24
CA ILE A 21 -16.17 -3.70 -26.67
C ILE A 21 -16.20 -3.75 -25.15
N PHE A 22 -17.22 -4.39 -24.55
CA PHE A 22 -17.30 -4.53 -23.10
C PHE A 22 -16.13 -5.33 -22.52
N ILE A 23 -15.71 -6.41 -23.19
CA ILE A 23 -14.54 -7.19 -22.77
C ILE A 23 -13.27 -6.32 -22.87
N LEU A 24 -13.10 -5.58 -23.97
CA LEU A 24 -11.95 -4.69 -24.16
C LEU A 24 -11.91 -3.62 -23.07
N LEU A 25 -13.03 -2.93 -22.83
CA LEU A 25 -13.15 -1.93 -21.78
C LEU A 25 -12.90 -2.53 -20.39
N GLY A 26 -13.45 -3.72 -20.12
CA GLY A 26 -13.22 -4.44 -18.87
C GLY A 26 -11.75 -4.72 -18.64
N ILE A 27 -11.04 -5.22 -19.66
CA ILE A 27 -9.59 -5.44 -19.60
C ILE A 27 -8.87 -4.10 -19.39
N LEU A 28 -9.18 -3.09 -20.19
CA LEU A 28 -8.53 -1.77 -20.11
C LEU A 28 -8.70 -1.12 -18.75
N THR A 29 -9.86 -1.30 -18.11
CA THR A 29 -10.14 -0.76 -16.78
C THR A 29 -9.51 -1.59 -15.67
N ILE A 30 -9.59 -2.92 -15.72
CA ILE A 30 -9.15 -3.80 -14.63
C ILE A 30 -7.64 -4.03 -14.66
N LEU A 31 -7.04 -4.14 -15.84
CA LEU A 31 -5.63 -4.51 -16.02
C LEU A 31 -4.67 -3.57 -15.28
N PRO A 32 -4.82 -2.23 -15.30
CA PRO A 32 -3.93 -1.34 -14.54
C PRO A 32 -3.95 -1.64 -13.04
N TRP A 33 -5.13 -1.86 -12.45
CA TRP A 33 -5.26 -2.19 -11.03
C TRP A 33 -4.70 -3.58 -10.70
N ALA A 34 -4.99 -4.57 -11.56
CA ALA A 34 -4.47 -5.92 -11.40
C ALA A 34 -2.93 -5.93 -11.42
N VAL A 35 -2.31 -5.16 -12.32
CA VAL A 35 -0.85 -5.00 -12.39
C VAL A 35 -0.30 -4.37 -11.10
N LEU A 36 -0.95 -3.33 -10.57
CA LEU A 36 -0.52 -2.70 -9.31
C LEU A 36 -0.56 -3.68 -8.13
N ILE A 37 -1.62 -4.49 -8.02
CA ILE A 37 -1.76 -5.49 -6.96
C ILE A 37 -0.67 -6.55 -7.07
N VAL A 38 -0.43 -7.08 -8.28
CA VAL A 38 0.62 -8.08 -8.52
C VAL A 38 2.00 -7.50 -8.21
N PHE A 39 2.24 -6.25 -8.62
CA PHE A 39 3.47 -5.54 -8.33
C PHE A 39 3.71 -5.36 -6.83
N ASP A 40 2.70 -4.90 -6.09
CA ASP A 40 2.77 -4.72 -4.63
C ASP A 40 3.00 -6.06 -3.90
N PHE A 41 2.28 -7.11 -4.33
CA PHE A 41 2.48 -8.46 -3.80
C PHE A 41 3.90 -8.99 -4.06
N GLY A 42 4.43 -8.76 -5.26
CA GLY A 42 5.81 -9.07 -5.62
C GLY A 42 6.82 -8.31 -4.76
N LEU A 43 6.62 -6.99 -4.57
CA LEU A 43 7.43 -6.17 -3.68
C LEU A 43 7.37 -6.65 -2.24
N TYR A 44 6.20 -7.07 -1.76
CA TYR A 44 6.01 -7.59 -0.42
C TYR A 44 6.80 -8.89 -0.21
N ILE A 45 6.70 -9.83 -1.15
CA ILE A 45 7.48 -11.07 -1.12
C ILE A 45 8.97 -10.74 -1.17
N TRP A 46 9.40 -9.89 -2.10
CA TRP A 46 10.78 -9.46 -2.23
C TRP A 46 11.29 -8.87 -0.91
N ARG A 47 10.49 -8.01 -0.27
CA ARG A 47 10.81 -7.39 1.01
C ARG A 47 10.97 -8.43 2.12
N ILE A 48 10.13 -9.46 2.16
CA ILE A 48 10.26 -10.56 3.14
C ILE A 48 11.57 -11.33 2.89
N LEU A 49 11.84 -11.72 1.64
CA LEU A 49 13.03 -12.49 1.29
C LEU A 49 14.33 -11.73 1.60
N THR A 50 14.33 -10.42 1.31
CA THR A 50 15.46 -9.53 1.57
C THR A 50 15.54 -9.03 3.02
N TYR A 51 14.52 -9.26 3.84
CA TYR A 51 14.50 -8.88 5.25
C TYR A 51 15.59 -9.61 6.07
N GLU A 52 15.98 -10.80 5.63
CA GLU A 52 17.07 -11.58 6.21
C GLU A 52 18.45 -11.11 5.73
N ILE A 53 18.52 -10.37 4.60
CA ILE A 53 19.78 -9.95 3.97
C ILE A 53 20.18 -8.56 4.51
N PRO A 54 21.19 -8.47 5.40
CA PRO A 54 21.54 -7.25 6.13
C PRO A 54 22.11 -6.12 5.25
N VAL A 55 22.39 -6.41 3.97
CA VAL A 55 23.00 -5.44 3.03
C VAL A 55 21.98 -4.45 2.46
N VAL A 56 20.70 -4.86 2.31
CA VAL A 56 19.67 -4.04 1.64
C VAL A 56 18.44 -3.82 2.54
N GLY A 57 18.10 -4.79 3.40
CA GLY A 57 16.87 -4.76 4.21
C GLY A 57 16.96 -3.98 5.52
N GLY A 58 18.13 -3.42 5.86
CA GLY A 58 18.29 -2.55 7.03
C GLY A 58 17.67 -3.14 8.29
N ARG A 59 18.00 -4.40 8.61
CA ARG A 59 17.50 -5.01 9.83
C ARG A 59 18.02 -4.18 10.99
N ALA A 60 17.13 -3.47 11.68
CA ALA A 60 17.38 -2.86 12.99
C ALA A 60 17.58 -3.95 14.08
N ARG A 61 18.31 -5.03 13.77
CA ARG A 61 18.81 -5.99 14.76
C ARG A 61 19.92 -5.27 15.51
N GLY A 62 19.56 -4.60 16.59
CA GLY A 62 20.49 -3.99 17.54
C GLY A 62 20.35 -2.48 17.73
N MET A 63 19.60 -1.78 16.87
CA MET A 63 19.22 -0.41 17.17
C MET A 63 18.14 -0.43 18.25
N GLN A 64 18.48 0.09 19.42
CA GLN A 64 17.50 0.34 20.47
C GLN A 64 16.33 1.12 19.85
N ARG A 65 15.10 0.68 20.14
CA ARG A 65 13.91 1.49 19.81
C ARG A 65 14.19 2.92 20.25
N PRO A 66 13.99 3.95 19.41
CA PRO A 66 14.17 5.33 19.80
C PRO A 66 13.38 5.55 21.08
N ARG A 67 14.10 5.62 22.20
CA ARG A 67 13.51 5.82 23.52
C ARG A 67 13.51 7.33 23.70
N ALA A 68 12.38 7.89 24.08
CA ALA A 68 12.33 9.30 24.44
C ALA A 68 13.44 9.55 25.48
N PRO A 69 14.26 10.60 25.30
CA PRO A 69 15.30 10.96 26.25
C PRO A 69 14.69 11.07 27.65
N SER A 70 15.33 10.46 28.64
CA SER A 70 14.89 10.62 30.02
C SER A 70 15.17 12.06 30.48
N LEU A 71 14.43 12.58 31.47
CA LEU A 71 14.65 13.92 32.03
C LEU A 71 16.12 14.15 32.49
N ASN A 72 16.83 13.05 32.80
CA ASN A 72 18.23 13.03 33.20
C ASN A 72 19.23 13.16 32.03
N GLU A 73 18.77 13.03 30.80
CA GLU A 73 19.59 13.13 29.58
C GLU A 73 19.30 14.43 28.80
N LEU A 74 18.30 15.22 29.24
CA LEU A 74 18.02 16.53 28.67
C LEU A 74 19.14 17.53 29.03
N PRO A 75 19.57 18.38 28.07
CA PRO A 75 20.50 19.47 28.36
C PRO A 75 19.88 20.41 29.41
N ASP A 76 20.67 20.90 30.36
CA ASP A 76 20.21 21.65 31.54
C ASP A 76 19.33 22.86 31.21
N ARG A 77 19.52 23.46 30.04
CA ARG A 77 18.69 24.57 29.53
C ARG A 77 17.21 24.19 29.36
N LEU A 78 16.91 22.93 29.05
CA LEU A 78 15.54 22.42 28.88
C LEU A 78 14.90 22.00 30.21
N ARG A 79 15.70 21.62 31.21
CA ARG A 79 15.21 21.32 32.57
C ARG A 79 14.70 22.57 33.28
N LEU A 80 15.43 23.67 33.14
CA LEU A 80 15.10 24.96 33.73
C LEU A 80 13.78 25.55 33.22
N GLY A 81 13.35 25.21 32.00
CA GLY A 81 12.09 25.68 31.43
C GLY A 81 10.84 24.92 31.91
N LEU A 82 10.98 23.68 32.40
CA LEU A 82 9.86 22.91 32.96
C LEU A 82 9.69 23.10 34.47
N SER A 83 10.71 23.58 35.15
CA SER A 83 10.63 24.02 36.55
C SER A 83 10.07 25.44 36.65
N TYR A 84 8.86 25.68 36.12
CA TYR A 84 8.11 26.88 36.51
C TYR A 84 7.40 26.59 37.83
N PRO A 85 7.50 27.46 38.84
CA PRO A 85 6.84 27.24 40.11
C PRO A 85 5.33 27.38 39.91
N SER A 86 4.56 26.34 40.24
CA SER A 86 3.17 26.54 40.61
C SER A 86 3.16 27.35 41.90
N SER A 87 3.13 28.67 41.77
CA SER A 87 2.87 29.58 42.87
C SER A 87 1.47 29.28 43.39
N GLY A 88 1.40 28.70 44.59
CA GLY A 88 0.16 28.64 45.35
C GLY A 88 -0.33 30.05 45.63
N VAL A 89 -1.53 30.35 45.15
CA VAL A 89 -2.53 31.24 45.76
C VAL A 89 -3.89 30.61 45.48
#